data_AF-X0B7Q2-F1
#
_entry.id   AF-X0B7Q2-F1
#
_cell.length_a   1.000
_cell.length_b   1.000
_cell.length_c   1.000
_cell.angle_alpha   90.00
_cell.angle_beta   90.00
_cell.angle_gamma   90.00
#
_symmetry.space_group_name_H-M   'P 1'
#
loop_
_entity.id
_entity.type
_entity.pdbx_description
1 polymer ?
#
loop_
_entity_poly.entity_id
_entity_poly.type
_entity_poly.pdbx_seq_one_letter_code
_entity_poly.pdbx_strand_id
1 'polypeptide(L)'
;MDEQRSRRHQKVVTSRLLNDFLTLEPIRTALQAASEGGHIQIVERLLEAGANVNAAAAEEGGRTALQAASAGGHIQVVKRLLNAGAK
;
A
#
# COMPACT_ATOMS: atom_id res chain seq x y z
N MET A 1 -28.67 7.93 -35.09
CA MET A 1 -27.30 8.35 -34.65
C MET A 1 -27.01 7.81 -33.26
N ASP A 2 -27.47 6.58 -32.95
CA ASP A 2 -27.71 6.20 -31.54
C ASP A 2 -26.91 4.98 -31.07
N GLU A 3 -26.06 4.43 -31.93
CA GLU A 3 -25.21 3.30 -31.55
C GLU A 3 -23.97 3.75 -30.77
N GLN A 4 -23.41 4.94 -31.07
CA GLN A 4 -22.31 5.53 -30.29
C GLN A 4 -22.75 6.02 -28.91
N ARG A 5 -24.03 6.39 -28.73
CA ARG A 5 -24.56 6.85 -27.43
C ARG A 5 -24.81 5.67 -26.50
N SER A 6 -25.30 4.54 -27.03
CA SER A 6 -25.44 3.27 -26.28
C SER A 6 -24.09 2.68 -25.88
N ARG A 7 -23.09 2.69 -26.79
CA ARG A 7 -21.71 2.26 -26.49
C ARG A 7 -21.01 3.12 -25.43
N ARG A 8 -21.30 4.44 -25.37
CA ARG A 8 -20.76 5.33 -24.33
C ARG A 8 -21.37 5.03 -22.95
N HIS A 9 -22.67 4.79 -22.86
CA HIS A 9 -23.30 4.41 -21.60
C HIS A 9 -22.84 3.04 -21.12
N GLN A 10 -22.62 2.08 -22.03
CA GLN A 10 -22.10 0.77 -21.66
C GLN A 10 -20.65 0.82 -21.20
N LYS A 11 -19.80 1.67 -21.81
CA LYS A 11 -18.40 1.88 -21.39
C LYS A 11 -18.26 2.58 -20.03
N VAL A 12 -19.13 3.54 -19.71
CA VAL A 12 -19.10 4.27 -18.43
C VAL A 12 -19.58 3.39 -17.27
N VAL A 13 -20.60 2.55 -17.50
CA VAL A 13 -21.09 1.60 -16.49
C VAL A 13 -20.09 0.47 -16.27
N THR A 14 -19.50 -0.09 -17.34
CA THR A 14 -18.47 -1.14 -17.17
C THR A 14 -17.17 -0.61 -16.56
N SER A 15 -16.76 0.64 -16.84
CA SER A 15 -15.58 1.22 -16.18
C SER A 15 -15.80 1.48 -14.68
N ARG A 16 -17.03 1.80 -14.27
CA ARG A 16 -17.36 2.03 -12.85
C ARG A 16 -17.38 0.72 -12.06
N LEU A 17 -18.01 -0.32 -12.62
CA LEU A 17 -18.01 -1.65 -12.03
C LEU A 17 -16.61 -2.31 -12.02
N LEU A 18 -15.75 -2.01 -13.00
CA LEU A 18 -14.35 -2.45 -12.97
C LEU A 18 -13.55 -1.75 -11.88
N ASN A 19 -13.77 -0.44 -11.67
CA ASN A 19 -13.10 0.30 -10.60
C ASN A 19 -13.47 -0.24 -9.22
N ASP A 20 -14.76 -0.54 -8.98
CA ASP A 20 -15.21 -1.05 -7.68
C ASP A 20 -14.69 -2.48 -7.38
N PHE A 21 -14.41 -3.29 -8.41
CA PHE A 21 -13.74 -4.62 -8.25
C PHE A 21 -12.21 -4.50 -8.07
N LEU A 22 -11.64 -3.35 -8.41
CA LEU A 22 -10.19 -3.08 -8.37
C LEU A 22 -9.77 -2.22 -7.17
N THR A 23 -10.71 -1.64 -6.41
CA THR A 23 -10.44 -0.98 -5.11
C THR A 23 -10.42 -2.02 -3.98
N LEU A 24 -9.55 -3.04 -4.10
CA LEU A 24 -9.12 -3.78 -2.91
C LEU A 24 -8.42 -2.75 -2.02
N GLU A 25 -9.18 -2.20 -1.07
CA GLU A 25 -8.71 -1.27 -0.05
C GLU A 25 -7.35 -1.73 0.44
N PRO A 26 -6.30 -0.90 0.36
CA PRO A 26 -4.96 -1.33 0.71
C PRO A 26 -4.93 -1.83 2.16
N ILE A 27 -4.91 -3.15 2.34
CA ILE A 27 -4.92 -3.76 3.67
C ILE A 27 -3.56 -3.51 4.32
N ARG A 28 -3.56 -3.24 5.63
CA ARG A 28 -2.34 -3.09 6.41
C ARG A 28 -1.42 -4.30 6.20
N THR A 29 -0.20 -4.07 5.73
CA THR A 29 0.78 -5.13 5.45
C THR A 29 1.52 -5.55 6.72
N ALA A 30 2.08 -6.76 6.70
CA ALA A 30 2.97 -7.23 7.76
C ALA A 30 4.18 -6.29 7.97
N LEU A 31 4.70 -5.70 6.89
CA LEU A 31 5.81 -4.75 6.97
C LEU A 31 5.41 -3.46 7.68
N GLN A 32 4.20 -2.93 7.40
CA GLN A 32 3.67 -1.76 8.11
C GLN A 32 3.48 -2.04 9.60
N ALA A 33 2.90 -3.19 9.97
CA ALA A 33 2.71 -3.57 11.36
C ALA A 33 4.05 -3.76 12.12
N ALA A 34 5.01 -4.47 11.53
CA ALA A 34 6.34 -4.65 12.11
C ALA A 34 7.08 -3.31 12.26
N SER A 35 6.86 -2.38 11.33
CA SER A 35 7.46 -1.05 11.37
C SER A 35 6.85 -0.16 12.45
N GLU A 36 5.54 -0.22 12.66
CA GLU A 36 4.85 0.47 13.76
C GLU A 36 5.37 0.00 15.13
N GLY A 37 5.62 -1.31 15.28
CA GLY A 37 6.16 -1.90 16.50
C GLY A 37 7.69 -1.81 16.67
N GLY A 38 8.42 -1.33 15.67
CA GLY A 38 9.89 -1.21 15.74
C GLY A 38 10.63 -2.55 15.65
N HIS A 39 10.00 -3.60 15.13
CA HIS A 39 10.53 -4.96 15.14
C HIS A 39 11.57 -5.20 14.02
N ILE A 40 12.79 -4.68 14.21
CA ILE A 40 13.84 -4.69 13.17
C ILE A 40 14.13 -6.08 12.58
N GLN A 41 14.23 -7.13 13.41
CA GLN A 41 14.50 -8.49 12.93
C GLN A 41 13.38 -9.01 12.02
N ILE A 42 12.13 -8.66 12.32
CA ILE A 42 10.97 -9.05 11.49
C ILE A 42 10.95 -8.24 10.19
N VAL A 43 11.25 -6.94 10.25
CA VAL A 43 11.40 -6.08 9.07
C VAL A 43 12.44 -6.65 8.11
N GLU A 44 13.60 -7.06 8.61
CA GLU A 44 14.65 -7.68 7.79
C GLU A 44 14.17 -8.95 7.10
N ARG A 45 13.54 -9.88 7.83
CA ARG A 45 13.00 -11.12 7.26
C ARG A 45 11.93 -10.88 6.20
N LEU A 46 11.05 -9.90 6.42
CA LEU A 46 10.01 -9.54 5.45
C LEU A 46 10.61 -8.95 4.17
N LEU A 47 11.63 -8.09 4.29
CA LEU A 47 12.34 -7.54 3.14
C LEU A 47 13.12 -8.62 2.37
N GLU A 48 13.77 -9.55 3.07
CA GLU A 48 14.42 -10.72 2.47
C GLU A 48 13.43 -11.62 1.70
N ALA A 49 12.19 -11.72 2.20
CA ALA A 49 11.11 -12.45 1.55
C ALA A 49 10.44 -11.67 0.38
N GLY A 50 10.92 -10.47 0.05
CA GLY A 50 10.40 -9.67 -1.07
C GLY A 50 9.14 -8.87 -0.75
N ALA A 51 8.89 -8.53 0.53
CA ALA A 51 7.79 -7.65 0.89
C ALA A 51 7.87 -6.31 0.15
N ASN A 52 6.72 -5.82 -0.32
CA ASN A 52 6.64 -4.52 -0.98
C ASN A 52 6.94 -3.39 0.02
N VAL A 53 8.17 -2.86 -0.05
CA VAL A 53 8.64 -1.76 0.81
C VAL A 53 7.79 -0.48 0.66
N ASN A 54 7.22 -0.26 -0.53
CA ASN A 54 6.41 0.90 -0.89
C ASN A 54 4.92 0.54 -0.98
N ALA A 55 4.47 -0.45 -0.19
CA ALA A 55 3.06 -0.76 -0.10
C ALA A 55 2.27 0.49 0.30
N ALA A 56 1.19 0.75 -0.44
CA ALA A 56 0.30 1.87 -0.17
C ALA A 56 -0.20 1.82 1.27
N ALA A 57 -0.31 3.00 1.88
CA ALA A 57 -1.00 3.13 3.15
C ALA A 57 -2.46 2.68 2.97
N ALA A 58 -3.01 2.03 4.01
CA ALA A 58 -4.46 1.83 4.07
C ALA A 58 -5.20 3.16 3.97
N GLU A 59 -6.44 3.12 3.47
CA GLU A 59 -7.34 4.27 3.60
C GLU A 59 -7.59 4.62 5.07
N GLU A 60 -8.13 5.82 5.30
CA GLU A 60 -8.41 6.41 6.62
C GLU A 60 -7.39 6.09 7.73
N GLY A 61 -6.33 6.90 7.81
CA GLY A 61 -5.36 6.83 8.91
C GLY A 61 -4.31 5.73 8.78
N GLY A 62 -4.26 5.02 7.64
CA GLY A 62 -3.15 4.14 7.30
C GLY A 62 -1.81 4.87 7.20
N ARG A 63 -0.73 4.13 7.39
CA ARG A 63 0.65 4.60 7.23
C ARG A 63 1.43 3.65 6.35
N THR A 64 2.34 4.20 5.53
CA THR A 64 3.40 3.40 4.93
C THR A 64 4.30 2.83 6.04
N ALA A 65 5.09 1.81 5.72
CA ALA A 65 6.06 1.25 6.68
C ALA A 65 7.00 2.34 7.21
N LEU A 66 7.46 3.25 6.34
CA LEU A 66 8.34 4.35 6.71
C LEU A 66 7.64 5.38 7.62
N GLN A 67 6.39 5.74 7.30
CA GLN A 67 5.59 6.64 8.14
C GLN A 67 5.34 6.05 9.54
N ALA A 68 5.01 4.76 9.61
CA ALA A 68 4.77 4.06 10.86
C ALA A 68 6.04 3.99 11.73
N ALA A 69 7.18 3.61 11.15
CA ALA A 69 8.47 3.61 11.86
C ALA A 69 8.88 5.00 12.34
N SER A 70 8.65 6.03 11.52
CA SER A 70 8.98 7.42 11.85
C SER A 70 8.11 7.96 12.99
N ALA A 71 6.80 7.69 12.95
CA ALA A 71 5.88 8.08 14.01
C ALA A 71 6.22 7.42 15.37
N GLY A 72 6.73 6.18 15.34
CA GLY A 72 7.18 5.46 16.53
C GLY A 72 8.61 5.78 16.99
N GLY A 73 9.39 6.57 16.23
CA GLY A 73 10.79 6.87 16.56
C GLY A 73 11.76 5.69 16.33
N HIS A 74 11.39 4.70 15.52
CA HIS A 74 12.14 3.46 15.33
C HIS A 74 13.31 3.62 14.35
N ILE A 75 14.35 4.34 14.77
CA ILE A 75 15.48 4.77 13.91
C ILE A 75 16.13 3.63 13.13
N GLN A 76 16.32 2.44 13.73
CA GLN A 76 16.93 1.31 13.04
C GLN A 76 16.04 0.78 11.92
N VAL A 77 14.73 0.74 12.15
CA VAL A 77 13.75 0.36 11.12
C VAL A 77 13.72 1.40 10.00
N VAL A 78 13.71 2.70 10.33
CA VAL A 78 13.78 3.78 9.34
C VAL A 78 15.00 3.63 8.43
N LYS A 79 16.20 3.45 9.01
CA LYS A 79 17.42 3.24 8.24
C LYS A 79 17.33 2.02 7.33
N ARG A 80 16.81 0.90 7.85
CA ARG A 80 16.67 -0.33 7.06
C ARG A 80 15.70 -0.18 5.90
N LEU A 81 14.55 0.46 6.12
CA LEU A 81 13.55 0.73 5.09
C LEU A 81 14.10 1.68 4.01
N LEU A 82 14.81 2.75 4.39
CA LEU A 82 15.46 3.65 3.44
C LEU A 82 16.51 2.94 2.59
N ASN A 83 17.33 2.07 3.21
CA ASN A 83 18.29 1.24 2.48
C ASN A 83 17.62 0.25 1.51
N ALA A 84 16.36 -0.13 1.80
CA ALA A 84 15.54 -0.96 0.91
C ALA A 84 14.76 -0.16 -0.14
N GLY A 85 14.93 1.16 -0.21
CA GLY A 85 14.28 2.01 -1.21
C GLY A 85 12.85 2.45 -0.85
N ALA A 86 12.52 2.49 0.45
CA ALA A 86 11.30 3.14 0.93
C ALA A 86 11.29 4.64 0.55
N LYS A 87 10.14 5.14 0.11
CA LYS A 87 9.93 6.56 -0.25
C LYS A 87 8.54 7.04 0.13
#